data_AF-A0ABD4RR47-F1
#
_entry.id   AF-A0ABD4RR47-F1
#
_cell.length_a   1.000
_cell.length_b   1.000
_cell.length_c   1.000
_cell.angle_alpha   90.00
_cell.angle_beta   90.00
_cell.angle_gamma   90.00
#
_symmetry.space_group_name_H-M   'P 1'
#
loop_
_entity.id
_entity.type
_entity.pdbx_description
1 polymer ?
#
loop_
_entity_poly.entity_id
_entity_poly.type
_entity_poly.pdbx_seq_one_letter_code
_entity_poly.pdbx_strand_id
1 'polypeptide(L)'
;MKIKILNIISPANYKEFTRVLTDDGIIAKIVPKSNYLKEIRTSIHGNIKNNDYDNKNIVAVFKKHLNVVYENRINYKTDISVLNLMNLVKMTPLTSTLDEEEILRLIKSGISNITIDLRVMVGTLKR
;
A
#
# COMPACT_ATOMS: atom_id res chain seq x y z
N MET A 1 12.74 14.46 -16.65
CA MET A 1 11.90 13.28 -16.31
C MET A 1 10.47 13.73 -16.09
N LYS A 2 9.49 13.23 -16.85
CA LYS A 2 8.06 13.49 -16.62
C LYS A 2 7.36 12.20 -16.21
N ILE A 3 6.78 12.15 -15.01
CA ILE A 3 5.95 11.02 -14.58
C ILE A 3 4.71 10.98 -15.46
N LYS A 4 4.50 9.85 -16.14
CA LYS A 4 3.34 9.62 -17.00
C LYS A 4 2.28 8.75 -16.32
N ILE A 5 2.72 7.87 -15.43
CA ILE A 5 1.83 6.99 -14.67
C ILE A 5 2.23 7.05 -13.20
N LEU A 6 1.25 7.35 -12.36
CA LEU A 6 1.34 7.28 -10.90
C LEU A 6 0.37 6.21 -10.42
N ASN A 7 0.88 5.16 -9.78
CA ASN A 7 0.07 4.06 -9.29
C ASN A 7 0.33 3.85 -7.79
N ILE A 8 -0.67 4.20 -6.96
CA ILE A 8 -0.57 4.24 -5.50
C ILE A 8 -1.50 3.18 -4.93
N ILE A 9 -0.94 2.16 -4.26
CA ILE A 9 -1.68 1.12 -3.52
C ILE A 9 -2.75 0.40 -4.39
N SER A 10 -2.65 0.53 -5.71
CA SER A 10 -3.59 -0.08 -6.66
C SER A 10 -2.94 -1.30 -7.34
N PRO A 11 -3.72 -2.24 -7.89
CA PRO A 11 -3.20 -3.24 -8.79
C PRO A 11 -2.48 -2.60 -10.00
N ALA A 12 -1.59 -3.36 -10.63
CA ALA A 12 -0.87 -2.91 -11.83
C ALA A 12 -1.13 -3.87 -12.99
N ASN A 13 -1.47 -3.31 -14.15
CA ASN A 13 -1.49 -4.03 -15.42
C ASN A 13 -0.32 -3.51 -16.26
N TYR A 14 0.79 -4.26 -16.23
CA TYR A 14 2.03 -3.83 -16.89
C TYR A 14 1.89 -3.77 -18.41
N LYS A 15 1.03 -4.60 -19.02
CA LYS A 15 0.76 -4.54 -20.47
C LYS A 15 0.17 -3.19 -20.86
N GLU A 16 -0.81 -2.71 -20.09
CA GLU A 16 -1.42 -1.40 -20.34
C GLU A 16 -0.46 -0.27 -19.98
N PHE A 17 0.32 -0.41 -18.90
CA PHE A 17 1.32 0.60 -18.55
C PHE A 17 2.35 0.77 -19.66
N THR A 18 2.86 -0.32 -20.24
CA THR A 18 3.81 -0.25 -21.36
C THR A 18 3.17 0.31 -22.63
N ARG A 19 1.88 0.00 -22.89
CA ARG A 19 1.17 0.48 -24.09
C ARG A 19 1.00 2.00 -24.09
N VAL A 20 0.76 2.61 -22.93
CA VAL A 20 0.48 4.05 -22.82
C VAL A 20 1.69 4.90 -22.45
N LEU A 21 2.82 4.27 -22.07
CA LEU A 21 4.04 4.99 -21.76
C LEU A 21 4.73 5.46 -23.05
N THR A 22 5.25 6.68 -23.03
CA THR A 22 6.18 7.16 -24.07
C THR A 22 7.58 6.59 -23.81
N ASP A 23 8.45 6.61 -24.83
CA ASP A 23 9.82 6.09 -24.75
C ASP A 23 10.68 6.78 -23.67
N ASP A 24 10.34 8.02 -23.30
CA ASP A 24 10.95 8.83 -22.25
C ASP A 24 10.12 8.87 -20.95
N GLY A 25 9.00 8.16 -20.91
CA GLY A 25 8.06 8.16 -19.79
C GLY A 25 8.56 7.32 -18.62
N ILE A 26 8.14 7.71 -17.41
CA ILE A 26 8.41 6.96 -16.18
C ILE A 26 7.11 6.60 -15.46
N ILE A 27 7.16 5.45 -14.79
CA ILE A 27 6.11 4.91 -13.94
C ILE A 27 6.57 5.02 -12.49
N ALA A 28 5.77 5.67 -11.65
CA ALA A 28 5.93 5.65 -10.21
C ALA A 28 4.94 4.66 -9.59
N LYS A 29 5.46 3.61 -8.96
CA LYS A 29 4.68 2.58 -8.25
C LYS A 29 4.95 2.68 -6.76
N ILE A 30 3.88 2.90 -5.99
CA ILE A 30 3.93 3.00 -4.54
C ILE A 30 3.14 1.83 -3.95
N VAL A 31 3.81 1.00 -3.17
CA VAL A 31 3.22 -0.21 -2.56
C VAL A 31 3.42 -0.22 -1.05
N PRO A 32 2.46 -0.73 -0.26
CA PRO A 32 2.69 -0.87 1.16
C PRO A 32 3.69 -1.99 1.48
N LYS A 33 4.42 -1.81 2.58
CA LYS A 33 5.32 -2.79 3.18
C LYS A 33 4.67 -3.44 4.39
N SER A 34 5.36 -4.41 4.99
CA SER A 34 4.87 -5.23 6.11
C SER A 34 4.42 -4.44 7.33
N ASN A 35 4.91 -3.22 7.57
CA ASN A 35 4.50 -2.42 8.73
C ASN A 35 3.35 -1.43 8.44
N TYR A 36 2.88 -1.34 7.19
CA TYR A 36 1.83 -0.38 6.81
C TYR A 36 0.53 -0.67 7.57
N LEU A 37 0.03 0.22 8.42
CA LEU A 37 -1.18 0.02 9.24
C LEU A 37 -1.11 -1.20 10.18
N LYS A 38 0.08 -1.49 10.73
CA LYS A 38 0.27 -2.64 11.63
C LYS A 38 -0.55 -2.55 12.91
N GLU A 39 -0.87 -1.35 13.37
CA GLU A 39 -1.68 -1.12 14.59
C GLU A 39 -3.10 -1.68 14.41
N ILE A 40 -3.70 -1.41 13.25
CA ILE A 40 -5.02 -1.95 12.86
C ILE A 40 -4.94 -3.48 12.78
N ARG A 41 -3.92 -4.02 12.11
CA ARG A 41 -3.71 -5.48 12.04
C ARG A 41 -3.63 -6.09 13.43
N THR A 42 -2.79 -5.55 14.30
CA THR A 42 -2.56 -6.05 15.67
C THR A 42 -3.86 -6.11 16.47
N SER A 43 -4.72 -5.10 16.32
CA SER A 43 -6.02 -5.06 16.99
C SER A 43 -6.99 -6.17 16.55
N ILE A 44 -6.77 -6.80 15.39
CA ILE A 44 -7.67 -7.80 14.80
C ILE A 44 -7.01 -9.17 14.63
N HIS A 45 -5.84 -9.40 15.26
CA HIS A 45 -4.97 -10.57 15.07
C HIS A 45 -5.62 -11.95 15.32
N GLY A 46 -6.85 -12.03 15.82
CA GLY A 46 -7.62 -13.28 15.86
C GLY A 46 -8.22 -13.70 14.51
N ASN A 47 -8.41 -12.76 13.56
CA ASN A 47 -9.35 -12.95 12.44
C ASN A 47 -8.78 -12.70 11.03
N ILE A 48 -7.45 -12.52 10.87
CA ILE A 48 -6.84 -12.40 9.54
C ILE A 48 -6.03 -13.65 9.18
N LYS A 49 -6.41 -14.33 8.08
CA LYS A 49 -5.66 -15.46 7.50
C LYS A 49 -4.27 -15.10 6.95
N ASN A 50 -3.98 -13.82 6.72
CA ASN A 50 -2.76 -13.34 6.06
C ASN A 50 -2.09 -12.23 6.89
N ASN A 51 -1.39 -12.62 7.96
CA ASN A 51 -0.67 -11.67 8.80
C ASN A 51 0.61 -11.13 8.12
N ASP A 52 1.17 -11.91 7.18
CA ASP A 52 2.33 -11.54 6.38
C ASP A 52 1.93 -10.82 5.09
N TYR A 53 1.52 -9.55 5.22
CA TYR A 53 1.35 -8.66 4.07
C TYR A 53 2.73 -8.23 3.53
N ASP A 54 3.39 -9.09 2.74
CA ASP A 54 4.63 -8.76 2.06
C ASP A 54 4.44 -8.72 0.53
N ASN A 55 4.47 -7.50 -0.02
CA ASN A 55 4.34 -7.23 -1.44
C ASN A 55 5.61 -7.57 -2.26
N LYS A 56 6.43 -8.54 -1.80
CA LYS A 56 7.59 -9.08 -2.52
C LYS A 56 7.26 -9.46 -3.96
N ASN A 57 6.10 -10.10 -4.19
CA ASN A 57 5.66 -10.48 -5.53
C ASN A 57 5.45 -9.23 -6.42
N ILE A 58 4.77 -8.20 -5.93
CA ILE A 58 4.52 -6.96 -6.70
C ILE A 58 5.85 -6.29 -7.10
N VAL A 59 6.83 -6.28 -6.21
CA VAL A 59 8.15 -5.70 -6.44
C VAL A 59 8.94 -6.50 -7.49
N ALA A 60 8.88 -7.83 -7.41
CA ALA A 60 9.51 -8.70 -8.40
C ALA A 60 8.89 -8.50 -9.79
N VAL A 61 7.56 -8.43 -9.88
CA VAL A 61 6.85 -8.16 -11.15
C VAL A 61 7.20 -6.79 -11.70
N PHE A 62 7.34 -5.75 -10.86
CA PHE A 62 7.78 -4.42 -11.29
C PHE A 62 9.19 -4.48 -11.92
N LYS A 63 10.15 -5.09 -11.22
CA LYS A 63 11.54 -5.26 -11.67
C LYS A 63 11.67 -6.16 -12.90
N LYS A 64 10.71 -7.07 -13.11
CA LYS A 64 10.64 -7.91 -14.32
C LYS A 64 10.29 -7.08 -15.56
N HIS A 65 9.33 -6.16 -15.47
CA HIS A 65 8.80 -5.42 -16.64
C HIS A 65 9.52 -4.09 -16.91
N LEU A 66 10.13 -3.47 -15.90
CA LEU A 66 10.68 -2.12 -15.99
C LEU A 66 12.14 -2.08 -15.54
N ASN A 67 12.89 -1.13 -16.09
CA ASN A 67 14.21 -0.77 -15.58
C ASN A 67 14.04 0.18 -14.40
N VAL A 68 14.48 -0.23 -13.21
CA VAL A 68 14.32 0.60 -11.99
C VAL A 68 15.41 1.66 -11.96
N VAL A 69 15.00 2.91 -11.91
CA VAL A 69 15.90 4.07 -11.84
C VAL A 69 15.92 4.73 -10.47
N TYR A 70 14.94 4.42 -9.62
CA TYR A 70 14.88 4.90 -8.24
C TYR A 70 14.05 3.95 -7.38
N GLU A 71 14.51 3.72 -6.15
CA GLU A 71 13.78 2.99 -5.12
C GLU A 71 14.02 3.67 -3.77
N ASN A 72 12.96 3.94 -3.01
CA ASN A 72 13.05 4.50 -1.66
C ASN A 72 11.95 3.93 -0.76
N ARG A 73 12.20 3.90 0.55
CA ARG A 73 11.22 3.56 1.59
C ARG A 73 10.76 4.84 2.29
N ILE A 74 9.44 5.02 2.36
CA ILE A 74 8.81 6.03 3.21
C ILE A 74 8.34 5.31 4.48
N ASN A 75 8.82 5.74 5.64
CA ASN A 75 8.39 5.19 6.92
C ASN A 75 8.23 6.29 7.96
N TYR A 76 7.01 6.47 8.46
CA TYR A 76 6.71 7.41 9.53
C TYR A 76 5.44 6.99 10.27
N LYS A 77 5.19 7.62 11.42
CA LYS A 77 3.93 7.55 12.13
C LYS A 77 3.21 8.86 12.03
N THR A 78 1.89 8.81 11.94
CA THR A 78 1.02 9.99 12.01
C THR A 78 -0.06 9.75 13.04
N ASP A 79 -0.43 10.81 13.74
CA ASP A 79 -1.59 10.78 14.62
C ASP A 79 -2.85 10.59 13.80
N ILE A 80 -3.83 9.93 14.39
CA ILE A 80 -5.14 9.68 13.79
C ILE A 80 -6.23 9.98 14.81
N SER A 81 -7.22 10.76 14.41
CA SER A 81 -8.42 10.99 15.22
C SER A 81 -9.33 9.75 15.17
N VAL A 82 -10.18 9.59 16.18
CA VAL A 82 -11.19 8.52 16.22
C VAL A 82 -12.07 8.53 14.96
N LEU A 83 -12.46 9.71 14.49
CA LEU A 83 -13.25 9.87 13.27
C LEU A 83 -12.50 9.36 12.03
N ASN A 84 -11.22 9.72 11.88
CA ASN A 84 -10.41 9.26 10.75
C ASN A 84 -10.10 7.77 10.82
N LEU A 85 -9.90 7.22 12.02
CA LEU A 85 -9.74 5.78 12.22
C LEU A 85 -11.01 5.04 11.79
N MET A 86 -12.19 5.54 12.18
CA MET A 86 -13.48 4.98 11.76
C MET A 86 -13.63 4.99 10.23
N ASN A 87 -13.30 6.10 9.58
CA ASN A 87 -13.35 6.18 8.12
C ASN A 87 -12.36 5.23 7.46
N LEU A 88 -11.12 5.17 7.96
CA LEU A 88 -10.08 4.30 7.42
C LEU A 88 -10.48 2.82 7.48
N VAL A 89 -11.04 2.38 8.62
CA VAL A 89 -11.54 1.00 8.82
C VAL A 89 -12.75 0.69 7.95
N LYS A 90 -13.60 1.66 7.61
CA LYS A 90 -14.75 1.41 6.73
C LYS A 90 -14.36 1.30 5.25
N MET A 91 -13.28 1.96 4.83
CA MET A 91 -12.88 2.04 3.42
C MET A 91 -11.80 1.03 3.02
N THR A 92 -11.19 0.33 3.98
CA THR A 92 -10.05 -0.53 3.73
C THR A 92 -10.46 -2.00 3.53
N PRO A 93 -9.94 -2.70 2.51
CA PRO A 93 -10.13 -4.15 2.38
C PRO A 93 -9.59 -4.94 3.59
N LEU A 94 -8.69 -4.34 4.38
CA LEU A 94 -8.08 -4.99 5.54
C LEU A 94 -9.10 -5.44 6.60
N THR A 95 -10.25 -4.76 6.65
CA THR A 95 -11.30 -4.94 7.67
C THR A 95 -12.63 -5.34 7.05
N SER A 96 -12.65 -5.69 5.75
CA SER A 96 -13.88 -6.03 5.02
C SER A 96 -14.55 -7.32 5.51
N THR A 97 -13.82 -8.15 6.25
CA THR A 97 -14.31 -9.41 6.82
C THR A 97 -14.75 -9.28 8.27
N LEU A 98 -14.61 -8.10 8.88
CA LEU A 98 -14.96 -7.88 10.27
C LEU A 98 -16.45 -7.58 10.41
N ASP A 99 -17.05 -8.07 11.48
CA ASP A 99 -18.40 -7.71 11.89
C ASP A 99 -18.45 -6.35 12.61
N GLU A 100 -19.67 -5.88 12.92
CA GLU A 100 -19.87 -4.59 13.59
C GLU A 100 -19.26 -4.54 15.00
N GLU A 101 -19.29 -5.64 15.76
CA GLU A 101 -18.69 -5.69 17.10
C GLU A 101 -17.18 -5.56 17.04
N GLU A 102 -16.55 -6.25 16.09
CA GLU A 102 -15.11 -6.19 15.85
C GLU A 102 -14.66 -4.79 15.42
N ILE A 103 -15.43 -4.15 14.52
CA ILE A 103 -15.17 -2.76 14.13
C ILE A 103 -15.27 -1.85 15.36
N LEU A 104 -16.31 -2.00 16.19
CA LEU A 104 -16.46 -1.19 17.41
C LEU A 104 -15.31 -1.41 18.40
N ARG A 105 -14.85 -2.66 18.58
CA ARG A 105 -13.67 -2.97 19.43
C ARG A 105 -12.41 -2.32 18.88
N LEU A 106 -12.20 -2.34 17.57
CA LEU A 106 -11.08 -1.70 16.90
C LEU A 106 -11.11 -0.17 17.11
N ILE A 107 -12.26 0.48 16.94
CA ILE A 107 -12.38 1.93 17.20
C ILE A 107 -12.14 2.27 18.67
N LYS A 108 -12.51 1.37 19.59
CA LYS A 108 -12.28 1.53 21.05
C LYS A 108 -10.91 1.05 21.52
N SER A 109 -10.05 0.54 20.65
CA SER A 109 -8.73 -0.02 21.01
C SER A 109 -7.72 1.02 21.50
N GLY A 110 -8.02 2.32 21.37
CA GLY A 110 -7.12 3.40 21.78
C GLY A 110 -6.02 3.71 20.76
N ILE A 111 -6.14 3.22 19.51
CA ILE A 111 -5.23 3.59 18.42
C ILE A 111 -5.29 5.11 18.20
N SER A 112 -4.21 5.80 18.55
CA SER A 112 -4.03 7.25 18.37
C SER A 112 -2.98 7.60 17.31
N ASN A 113 -2.18 6.63 16.85
CA ASN A 113 -1.25 6.78 15.74
C ASN A 113 -1.28 5.55 14.82
N ILE A 114 -0.95 5.75 13.56
CA ILE A 114 -0.81 4.70 12.56
C ILE A 114 0.55 4.76 11.88
N THR A 115 1.09 3.59 11.55
CA THR A 115 2.34 3.49 10.79
C THR A 115 2.07 3.54 9.28
N ILE A 116 2.68 4.50 8.59
CA ILE A 116 2.79 4.52 7.13
C ILE A 116 4.15 3.91 6.76
N ASP A 117 4.13 2.76 6.06
CA ASP A 117 5.33 2.09 5.57
C ASP A 117 5.15 1.72 4.10
N LEU A 118 5.75 2.51 3.22
CA LEU A 118 5.57 2.41 1.77
C LEU A 118 6.93 2.23 1.09
N ARG A 119 6.93 1.50 -0.03
CA ARG A 119 8.04 1.46 -0.97
C ARG A 119 7.63 2.24 -2.21
N VAL A 120 8.45 3.23 -2.57
CA VAL A 120 8.35 4.01 -3.80
C VAL A 120 9.35 3.43 -4.79
N MET A 121 8.87 3.08 -5.98
CA MET A 121 9.72 2.63 -7.10
C MET A 121 9.41 3.48 -8.31
N VAL A 122 10.45 3.94 -9.00
CA VAL A 122 10.33 4.60 -10.30
C VAL A 122 11.06 3.76 -11.34
N GLY A 123 10.40 3.51 -12.46
CA GLY A 123 10.96 2.72 -13.54
C GLY A 123 10.65 3.29 -14.92
N THR A 124 11.53 2.99 -15.87
CA THR A 124 11.39 3.25 -17.31
C THR A 124 11.11 1.93 -18.04
N LEU A 125 10.71 2.01 -19.31
CA LEU A 125 10.66 0.81 -20.17
C LEU A 125 12.05 0.16 -20.25
N LYS A 126 12.06 -1.17 -20.36
CA LYS A 126 13.27 -1.91 -20.75
C LYS A 126 13.43 -1.78 -22.26
N ARG A 127 14.64 -1.47 -22.69
CA ARG A 127 15.04 -1.48 -24.10
C ARG A 127 15.61 -2.85 -24.45
#